data_AF-A0A091C9T3-F1
#
_entry.id   AF-A0A091C9T3-F1
#
_cell.length_a   1.000
_cell.length_b   1.000
_cell.length_c   1.000
_cell.angle_alpha   90.00
_cell.angle_beta   90.00
_cell.angle_gamma   90.00
#
_symmetry.space_group_name_H-M   'P 1'
#
loop_
_entity.id
_entity.type
_entity.pdbx_description
1 polymer ?
#
loop_
_entity_poly.entity_id
_entity_poly.type
_entity_poly.pdbx_seq_one_letter_code
_entity_poly.pdbx_strand_id
1 'polypeptide(L)' 'MEHAVNWDHTCVRGDLTTRKCTIAYVDENNVPLAILFANGNNQRAAVNKLMANGKVIDQALFEDMSRNFSEI' A
#
# COMPACT_ATOMS: atom_id res chain seq x y z
N MET A 1 -7.20 -23.72 9.16
CA MET A 1 -8.32 -23.00 8.54
C MET A 1 -7.77 -21.67 8.09
N GLU A 2 -7.76 -21.45 6.78
CA GLU A 2 -7.17 -20.28 6.14
C GLU A 2 -8.05 -19.06 6.45
N HIS A 3 -7.50 -18.08 7.18
CA HIS A 3 -8.16 -16.80 7.36
C HIS A 3 -8.08 -16.06 6.02
N ALA A 4 -9.22 -15.95 5.32
CA ALA A 4 -9.37 -14.87 4.37
C ALA A 4 -9.17 -13.57 5.17
N VAL A 5 -8.05 -12.88 4.92
CA VAL A 5 -7.79 -11.59 5.52
C VAL A 5 -8.76 -10.63 4.85
N ASN A 6 -9.92 -10.42 5.47
CA ASN A 6 -10.86 -9.41 5.00
C ASN A 6 -10.18 -8.05 5.17
N TRP A 7 -9.92 -7.37 4.05
CA TRP A 7 -9.51 -5.97 4.07
C TRP A 7 -10.76 -5.09 4.13
N ASP A 8 -10.65 -3.94 4.79
CA ASP A 8 -11.73 -2.97 4.93
C ASP A 8 -11.85 -2.11 3.65
N HIS A 9 -10.73 -1.50 3.23
CA HIS A 9 -10.67 -0.73 1.99
C HIS A 9 -9.26 -0.76 1.37
N THR A 10 -9.10 -0.03 0.27
CA THR A 10 -7.84 0.07 -0.46
C THR A 10 -7.40 1.51 -0.64
N CYS A 11 -6.11 1.78 -0.40
CA CYS A 11 -5.46 3.05 -0.75
C CYS A 11 -4.74 2.89 -2.09
N VAL A 12 -4.91 3.83 -3.01
CA VAL A 12 -4.36 3.71 -4.38
C VAL A 12 -3.42 4.86 -4.67
N ARG A 13 -2.15 4.52 -4.90
CA ARG A 13 -1.11 5.45 -5.34
C ARG A 13 -0.81 5.23 -6.81
N GLY A 14 -0.97 6.25 -7.64
CA GLY A 14 -0.77 6.12 -9.09
C GLY A 14 -2.06 6.06 -9.87
N ASP A 15 -1.99 5.48 -11.07
CA ASP A 15 -3.13 5.43 -11.99
C ASP A 15 -3.43 3.98 -12.38
N LEU A 16 -4.68 3.57 -12.13
CA LEU A 16 -5.20 2.25 -12.46
C LEU A 16 -5.41 2.07 -13.97
N THR A 17 -5.68 3.15 -14.70
CA THR A 17 -5.93 3.15 -16.16
C THR A 17 -4.66 2.77 -16.92
N THR A 18 -3.55 3.41 -16.58
CA THR A 18 -2.22 3.09 -17.14
C THR A 18 -1.55 1.90 -16.43
N ARG A 19 -2.20 1.33 -15.41
CA ARG A 19 -1.72 0.23 -14.56
C ARG A 19 -0.36 0.51 -13.90
N LYS A 20 0.04 1.77 -13.79
CA LYS A 20 1.24 2.20 -13.07
C LYS A 20 0.82 2.67 -11.68
N CYS A 21 0.59 1.70 -10.82
CA CYS A 21 0.00 1.93 -9.50
C CYS A 21 0.64 1.07 -8.42
N THR A 22 0.43 1.49 -7.18
CA THR A 22 0.67 0.75 -5.95
C THR A 22 -0.62 0.77 -5.15
N ILE A 23 -1.09 -0.40 -4.71
CA ILE A 23 -2.36 -0.56 -4.01
C ILE A 23 -2.07 -1.18 -2.65
N ALA A 24 -2.47 -0.51 -1.57
CA ALA A 24 -2.46 -1.07 -0.23
C ALA A 24 -3.87 -1.58 0.11
N TYR A 25 -3.95 -2.83 0.59
CA TYR A 25 -5.13 -3.41 1.19
C TYR A 25 -4.96 -3.28 2.70
N VAL A 26 -5.87 -2.57 3.37
CA VAL A 26 -5.75 -2.23 4.79
C VAL A 26 -6.90 -2.81 5.60
N ASP A 27 -6.68 -3.02 6.89
CA ASP A 27 -7.75 -3.37 7.83
C ASP A 27 -8.53 -2.13 8.31
N GLU A 28 -9.49 -2.35 9.21
CA GLU A 28 -10.33 -1.29 9.81
C GLU A 28 -9.52 -0.22 10.58
N ASN A 29 -8.27 -0.53 10.96
CA ASN A 29 -7.37 0.37 11.67
C ASN A 29 -6.33 1.02 10.73
N ASN A 30 -6.52 0.91 9.42
CA ASN A 30 -5.57 1.38 8.40
C ASN A 30 -4.20 0.69 8.45
N VAL A 31 -4.09 -0.51 9.03
CA VAL A 31 -2.86 -1.29 9.03
C VAL A 31 -2.77 -2.07 7.71
N PRO A 32 -1.64 -2.00 6.98
CA PRO A 32 -1.51 -2.69 5.71
C PRO A 32 -1.42 -4.20 5.90
N LEU A 33 -2.31 -4.90 5.21
CA LEU A 33 -2.37 -6.37 5.14
C LEU A 33 -1.60 -6.89 3.93
N ALA A 34 -1.66 -6.16 2.82
CA ALA A 34 -0.93 -6.45 1.60
C ALA A 34 -0.68 -5.18 0.80
N ILE A 35 0.43 -5.13 0.06
CA ILE A 35 0.71 -4.05 -0.88
C ILE A 35 1.13 -4.66 -2.23
N LEU A 36 0.37 -4.33 -3.27
CA LEU A 36 0.63 -4.72 -4.66
C LEU A 36 1.18 -3.55 -5.46
N PHE A 37 2.05 -3.84 -6.43
CA PHE A 37 2.63 -2.87 -7.35
C PHE A 37 2.58 -3.40 -8.78
N ALA A 38 2.26 -2.52 -9.72
CA ALA A 38 2.16 -2.84 -11.14
C ALA A 38 3.03 -1.89 -12.00
N ASN A 39 3.43 -2.39 -13.18
CA ASN A 39 4.14 -1.66 -14.24
C ASN A 39 5.28 -0.73 -13.78
N GLY A 40 6.35 -1.32 -13.24
CA GLY A 40 7.59 -0.59 -12.95
C GLY A 40 7.61 0.16 -11.61
N ASN A 41 6.52 0.15 -10.83
CA ASN A 41 6.51 0.62 -9.43
C ASN A 41 7.08 -0.41 -8.44
N ASN A 42 8.10 -1.19 -8.83
CA ASN A 42 8.66 -2.21 -7.96
C ASN A 42 9.42 -1.55 -6.80
N GLN A 43 8.73 -1.36 -5.69
CA GLN A 43 9.27 -0.75 -4.46
C GLN A 43 9.41 -1.76 -3.33
N ARG A 44 9.76 -3.00 -3.67
CA ARG A 44 9.80 -4.14 -2.73
C ARG A 44 10.56 -3.84 -1.44
N ALA A 45 11.70 -3.17 -1.50
CA ALA A 45 12.48 -2.85 -0.31
C ALA A 45 11.78 -1.85 0.62
N ALA A 46 11.14 -0.81 0.09
CA ALA A 46 10.40 0.18 0.87
C ALA A 46 9.13 -0.45 1.47
N VAL A 47 8.41 -1.24 0.66
CA VAL A 47 7.22 -1.97 1.10
C VAL A 47 7.55 -2.98 2.20
N ASN A 48 8.62 -3.76 2.06
CA ASN A 48 9.02 -4.70 3.11
C ASN A 48 9.29 -3.99 4.44
N LYS A 49 9.90 -2.79 4.41
CA LYS A 49 10.09 -1.98 5.62
C LYS A 49 8.77 -1.48 6.20
N LEU A 50 7.86 -0.98 5.35
CA LEU A 50 6.54 -0.52 5.78
C LEU A 50 5.74 -1.65 6.44
N MET A 51 5.68 -2.81 5.78
CA MET A 51 5.00 -4.01 6.28
C MET A 51 5.65 -4.56 7.56
N ALA A 52 6.98 -4.58 7.66
CA ALA A 52 7.68 -5.07 8.85
C ALA A 52 7.45 -4.18 10.09
N ASN A 53 7.23 -2.89 9.89
CA ASN A 53 6.93 -1.96 10.98
C ASN A 53 5.48 -2.03 11.46
N GLY A 54 4.58 -2.67 10.69
CA GLY A 54 3.15 -2.79 11.03
C GLY A 54 2.46 -1.45 11.26
N LYS A 55 2.98 -0.37 10.64
CA LYS A 55 2.47 0.98 10.87
C LYS A 55 1.16 1.21 10.14
N VAL A 56 0.29 1.97 10.79
CA VAL A 56 -0.92 2.54 10.19
C VAL A 56 -0.52 3.40 9.00
N ILE A 57 -1.18 3.19 7.86
CA ILE A 57 -1.04 4.03 6.68
C ILE A 57 -1.90 5.29 6.86
N ASP A 58 -1.29 6.45 6.70
CA ASP A 58 -2.04 7.67 6.39
C ASP A 58 -2.38 7.64 4.89
N GLN A 59 -3.68 7.54 4.58
CA GLN A 59 -4.15 7.42 3.20
C GLN A 59 -3.72 8.61 2.34
N ALA A 60 -3.81 9.83 2.84
CA ALA A 60 -3.46 11.02 2.05
C ALA A 60 -1.95 11.05 1.73
N LEU A 61 -1.11 10.67 2.68
CA LEU A 61 0.33 10.55 2.46
C LEU A 61 0.66 9.41 1.49
N PHE A 62 -0.08 8.30 1.57
CA PHE A 62 0.14 7.15 0.71
C PHE A 62 -0.19 7.45 -0.76
N GLU A 63 -1.33 8.08 -1.00
CA GLU A 63 -1.84 8.37 -2.35
C GLU A 63 -1.07 9.51 -3.03
N ASP A 64 -0.37 10.36 -2.27
CA ASP A 64 0.45 11.47 -2.79
C ASP A 64 1.69 11.00 -3.55
N MET A 65 1.57 10.94 -4.87
CA MET A 65 2.63 10.56 -5.80
C MET A 65 3.91 11.40 -5.73
N SER A 66 3.86 12.61 -5.17
CA SER A 66 5.02 13.51 -5.08
C SER A 66 5.99 13.14 -3.95
N ARG A 67 5.55 12.33 -2.98
CA ARG A 67 6.34 11.90 -1.81
C ARG A 67 7.14 10.63 -2.07
N ASN A 68 8.21 10.38 -1.31
CA ASN A 68 8.85 9.07 -1.35
C ASN A 68 8.13 8.07 -0.45
N PHE A 69 8.16 6.80 -0.85
CA PHE A 69 7.46 5.74 -0.12
C PHE A 69 8.05 5.45 1.27
N SER A 70 9.30 5.85 1.51
CA SER A 70 9.95 5.79 2.82
C SER A 70 9.48 6.87 3.80
N GLU A 71 8.74 7.87 3.32
CA GLU A 71 8.22 9.00 4.10
C GLU A 71 6.73 8.84 4.45
N ILE A 72 6.15 7.71 4.04
CA ILE A 72 4.78 7.28 4.33
C ILE A 72 4.79 6.47 5.63
#